data_AF-A0A2S9YSA4-F1
#
_entry.id   AF-A0A2S9YSA4-F1
#
_cell.length_a   1.000
_cell.length_b   1.000
_cell.length_c   1.000
_cell.angle_alpha   90.00
_cell.angle_beta   90.00
_cell.angle_gamma   90.00
#
_symmetry.space_group_name_H-M   'P 1'
#
loop_
_entity.id
_entity.type
_entity.pdbx_description
1 polymer ?
#
loop_
_entity_poly.entity_id
_entity_poly.type
_entity_poly.pdbx_seq_one_letter_code
_entity_poly.pdbx_strand_id
1 'polypeptide(L)'
;MGVGTNPGLRVVVLLIALSVPIMLGVETLLRVYVLGPVYGPLIAELRGIYWPELTDEVIAGRTTNAAWILIGVTVVAGCVGLVLLRGVIRRASAATGERPTADKIRDTLLLMTSIPQVPGLLSTLCLAGGAELMPVLICVGVSTSFVVLQGFMGERAIEGMG
;
A
#
# COMPACT_ATOMS: atom_id res chain seq x y z
N MET A 1 8.72 -16.40 32.18
CA MET A 1 8.84 -14.93 32.07
C MET A 1 7.98 -14.52 30.90
N GLY A 2 6.97 -13.66 31.13
CA GLY A 2 5.92 -13.39 30.14
C GLY A 2 6.50 -12.81 28.85
N VAL A 3 6.20 -13.45 27.73
CA VAL A 3 6.42 -12.92 26.38
C VAL A 3 5.47 -11.72 26.24
N GLY A 4 5.94 -10.56 26.69
CA GLY A 4 5.21 -9.31 26.50
C GLY A 4 5.19 -9.01 25.02
N THR A 5 3.99 -9.05 24.42
CA THR A 5 3.70 -8.53 23.08
C THR A 5 4.46 -7.22 22.91
N ASN A 6 5.48 -7.16 22.04
CA ASN A 6 6.37 -6.01 21.96
C ASN A 6 5.54 -4.84 21.37
N PRO A 7 5.03 -3.90 22.18
CA PRO A 7 3.97 -2.99 21.75
C PRO A 7 4.43 -2.10 20.59
N GLY A 8 5.75 -1.89 20.47
CA GLY A 8 6.37 -1.15 19.37
C GLY A 8 6.12 -1.76 17.99
N LEU A 9 6.10 -3.10 17.82
CA LEU A 9 5.91 -3.69 16.49
C LEU A 9 4.47 -3.54 16.00
N ARG A 10 3.48 -3.77 16.88
CA ARG A 10 2.06 -3.55 16.56
C ARG A 10 1.80 -2.11 16.14
N VAL A 11 2.35 -1.16 16.89
CA VAL A 11 2.22 0.27 16.57
C VAL A 11 2.85 0.55 15.20
N VAL A 12 4.05 0.03 14.90
CA VAL A 12 4.70 0.21 13.60
C VAL A 12 3.85 -0.38 12.46
N VAL A 13 3.35 -1.61 12.60
CA VAL A 13 2.47 -2.24 11.60
C VAL A 13 1.21 -1.42 11.37
N LEU A 14 0.57 -0.92 12.44
CA LEU A 14 -0.63 -0.09 12.33
C LEU A 14 -0.34 1.24 11.63
N LEU A 15 0.77 1.89 11.96
CA LEU A 15 1.19 3.13 11.30
C LEU A 15 1.42 2.91 9.80
N ILE A 16 2.02 1.78 9.42
CA ILE A 16 2.24 1.40 8.03
C ILE A 16 0.91 1.10 7.33
N ALA A 17 0.03 0.32 7.97
CA ALA A 17 -1.28 -0.03 7.44
C ALA A 17 -2.17 1.21 7.20
N LEU A 18 -2.06 2.22 8.07
CA LEU A 18 -2.77 3.48 7.98
C LEU A 18 -2.12 4.48 7.01
N SER A 19 -0.88 4.28 6.60
CA SER A 19 -0.16 5.22 5.74
C SER A 19 -0.86 5.45 4.40
N VAL A 20 -1.34 4.38 3.75
CA VAL A 20 -2.04 4.46 2.45
C VAL A 20 -3.42 5.12 2.58
N PRO A 21 -4.30 4.74 3.55
CA PRO A 21 -5.54 5.48 3.80
C PRO A 21 -5.33 6.96 4.14
N ILE A 22 -4.33 7.29 4.95
CA ILE A 22 -3.99 8.68 5.28
C ILE A 22 -3.55 9.43 4.02
N MET A 23 -2.68 8.82 3.21
CA MET A 23 -2.25 9.39 1.93
C MET A 23 -3.42 9.63 1.00
N LEU A 24 -4.37 8.70 0.89
CA LEU A 24 -5.61 8.89 0.12
C LEU A 24 -6.39 10.11 0.61
N GLY A 25 -6.54 10.27 1.94
CA GLY A 25 -7.21 11.43 2.53
C GLY A 25 -6.49 12.74 2.21
N VAL A 26 -5.16 12.77 2.37
CA VAL A 26 -4.32 13.92 2.06
C VAL A 26 -4.39 14.27 0.57
N GLU A 27 -4.29 13.29 -0.32
CA GLU A 27 -4.39 13.47 -1.76
C GLU A 27 -5.76 14.01 -2.17
N THR A 28 -6.83 13.49 -1.55
CA THR A 28 -8.20 13.99 -1.77
C THR A 28 -8.33 15.45 -1.34
N LEU A 29 -7.79 15.83 -0.18
CA LEU A 29 -7.78 17.22 0.28
C LEU A 29 -6.96 18.13 -0.65
N LEU A 30 -5.77 17.70 -1.05
CA LEU A 30 -4.94 18.44 -2.02
C LEU A 30 -5.68 18.63 -3.34
N ARG A 31 -6.41 17.62 -3.80
CA ARG A 31 -7.18 17.71 -5.04
C ARG A 31 -8.30 18.73 -4.95
N VAL A 32 -9.08 18.69 -3.87
CA VAL A 32 -10.25 19.57 -3.67
C VAL A 32 -9.82 21.02 -3.43
N TYR A 33 -8.79 21.23 -2.62
CA TYR A 33 -8.44 22.59 -2.16
C TYR A 33 -7.30 23.24 -2.93
N VAL A 34 -6.44 22.48 -3.61
CA VAL A 34 -5.24 23.01 -4.27
C VAL A 34 -5.26 22.70 -5.76
N LEU A 35 -5.22 21.42 -6.15
CA LEU A 35 -5.03 21.04 -7.55
C LEU A 35 -6.19 21.48 -8.42
N GLY A 36 -7.44 21.25 -7.99
CA GLY A 36 -8.62 21.66 -8.74
C GLY A 36 -8.71 23.18 -8.91
N PRO A 37 -8.76 23.97 -7.81
CA PRO A 37 -8.95 25.41 -7.90
C PRO A 37 -7.76 26.17 -8.50
N VAL A 38 -6.53 25.79 -8.16
CA VAL A 38 -5.33 26.57 -8.50
C VAL A 38 -4.75 26.13 -9.84
N TYR A 39 -4.62 24.81 -10.04
CA TYR A 39 -3.91 24.26 -11.20
C TYR A 39 -4.85 23.68 -12.28
N GLY A 40 -6.11 23.40 -11.94
CA GLY A 40 -7.09 22.81 -12.85
C GLY A 40 -7.24 23.58 -14.18
N PRO A 41 -7.45 24.92 -14.15
CA PRO A 41 -7.58 25.71 -15.36
C PRO A 41 -6.32 25.65 -16.25
N LEU A 42 -5.14 25.76 -15.64
CA LEU A 42 -3.86 25.70 -16.34
C LEU A 42 -3.63 24.31 -16.96
N ILE A 43 -3.93 23.24 -16.22
CA ILE A 43 -3.80 21.86 -16.72
C ILE A 43 -4.75 21.62 -17.89
N ALA A 44 -5.99 22.12 -17.82
CA ALA A 44 -6.96 22.01 -18.91
C ALA A 44 -6.52 22.77 -20.16
N GLU A 45 -5.98 23.98 -20.00
CA GLU A 45 -5.45 24.78 -21.11
C GLU A 45 -4.24 24.10 -21.78
N LEU A 46 -3.24 23.69 -20.98
CA LEU A 46 -2.07 22.98 -21.50
C LEU A 46 -2.47 21.69 -22.22
N ARG A 47 -3.47 20.98 -21.71
CA ARG A 47 -3.97 19.76 -22.35
C ARG A 47 -4.63 20.06 -23.69
N GLY A 48 -5.44 21.11 -23.78
CA GLY A 48 -6.03 21.54 -25.05
C GLY A 48 -5.00 21.91 -26.12
N ILE A 49 -3.81 22.37 -25.70
CA ILE A 49 -2.72 22.74 -26.62
C ILE A 49 -1.89 21.53 -27.05
N TYR A 50 -1.43 20.71 -26.09
CA TYR A 50 -0.45 19.65 -26.36
C TYR A 50 -1.06 18.28 -26.62
N TRP A 51 -2.26 18.01 -26.08
CA TRP A 51 -2.93 16.71 -26.19
C TRP A 51 -4.45 16.88 -26.34
N PRO A 52 -4.92 17.49 -27.45
CA PRO A 52 -6.35 17.79 -27.65
C PRO A 52 -7.22 16.53 -27.68
N GLU A 53 -6.65 15.38 -28.06
CA GLU A 53 -7.33 14.07 -28.05
C GLU A 53 -7.59 13.51 -26.64
N LEU A 54 -6.88 14.00 -25.62
CA LEU A 54 -7.04 13.55 -24.24
C LEU A 54 -8.12 14.38 -23.53
N THR A 55 -9.38 14.06 -23.79
CA THR A 55 -10.49 14.65 -23.01
C THR A 55 -10.46 14.16 -21.56
N ASP A 56 -11.08 14.92 -20.65
CA ASP A 56 -11.23 14.52 -19.24
C ASP A 56 -11.88 13.14 -19.09
N GLU A 57 -12.87 12.83 -19.94
CA GLU A 57 -13.55 11.55 -19.96
C GLU A 57 -12.62 10.40 -20.36
N VAL A 58 -11.78 10.60 -21.36
CA VAL A 58 -10.80 9.59 -21.79
C VAL A 58 -9.76 9.34 -20.70
N ILE A 59 -9.28 10.41 -20.04
CA ILE A 59 -8.33 10.27 -18.93
C ILE A 59 -9.00 9.54 -17.76
N ALA A 60 -10.17 9.99 -17.32
CA ALA A 60 -10.93 9.39 -16.24
C ALA A 60 -11.27 7.91 -16.50
N GLY A 61 -11.64 7.56 -17.73
CA GLY A 61 -11.89 6.18 -18.13
C GLY A 61 -10.61 5.33 -18.06
N ARG A 62 -9.48 5.84 -18.53
CA ARG A 62 -8.17 5.14 -18.47
C ARG A 62 -7.70 4.97 -17.03
N THR A 63 -7.81 6.00 -16.19
CA THR A 63 -7.39 5.92 -14.79
C THR A 63 -8.32 5.02 -13.96
N THR A 64 -9.62 5.01 -14.24
CA THR A 64 -10.57 4.07 -13.63
C THR A 64 -10.23 2.63 -14.00
N ASN A 65 -9.94 2.35 -15.28
CA ASN A 65 -9.51 1.02 -15.73
C ASN A 65 -8.18 0.62 -15.09
N ALA A 66 -7.22 1.54 -14.98
CA ALA A 66 -5.96 1.31 -14.29
C ALA A 66 -6.19 0.96 -12.81
N ALA A 67 -7.08 1.66 -12.11
CA ALA A 67 -7.42 1.37 -10.72
C ALA A 67 -7.99 -0.06 -10.56
N TRP A 68 -8.86 -0.51 -11.48
CA TRP A 68 -9.35 -1.89 -11.49
C TRP A 68 -8.24 -2.92 -11.69
N ILE A 69 -7.33 -2.67 -12.63
CA ILE A 69 -6.16 -3.55 -12.86
C ILE A 69 -5.28 -3.59 -11.61
N LEU A 70 -5.07 -2.43 -10.97
CA LEU A 70 -4.25 -2.32 -9.77
C LEU A 70 -4.82 -3.11 -8.59
N ILE A 71 -6.14 -3.32 -8.48
CA ILE A 71 -6.70 -4.25 -7.49
C ILE A 71 -6.12 -5.66 -7.71
N GLY A 72 -6.16 -6.16 -8.94
CA GLY A 72 -5.62 -7.47 -9.30
C GLY A 72 -4.11 -7.56 -9.01
N VAL A 73 -3.35 -6.53 -9.39
CA VAL A 73 -1.91 -6.44 -9.10
C VAL A 73 -1.66 -6.43 -7.58
N THR A 74 -2.47 -5.68 -6.81
CA THR A 74 -2.36 -5.61 -5.34
C THR A 74 -2.60 -6.97 -4.70
N VAL A 75 -3.61 -7.72 -5.17
CA VAL A 75 -3.88 -9.08 -4.68
C VAL A 75 -2.70 -9.99 -4.95
N VAL A 76 -2.17 -9.99 -6.18
CA VAL A 76 -1.01 -10.81 -6.54
C VAL A 76 0.21 -10.44 -5.70
N ALA A 77 0.52 -9.14 -5.58
CA ALA A 77 1.62 -8.62 -4.77
C ALA A 77 1.46 -8.99 -3.29
N GLY A 78 0.25 -8.90 -2.74
CA GLY A 78 -0.08 -9.30 -1.37
C GLY A 78 0.13 -10.79 -1.13
N CYS A 79 -0.34 -11.64 -2.04
CA CYS A 79 -0.11 -13.10 -2.00
C CYS A 79 1.39 -13.43 -2.07
N VAL A 80 2.13 -12.81 -2.98
CA VAL A 80 3.59 -12.97 -3.09
C VAL A 80 4.28 -12.56 -1.79
N GLY A 81 3.92 -11.41 -1.22
CA GLY A 81 4.47 -10.94 0.06
C GLY A 81 4.20 -11.92 1.21
N LEU A 82 3.01 -12.51 1.28
CA LEU A 82 2.69 -13.54 2.28
C LEU A 82 3.52 -14.83 2.10
N VAL A 83 3.72 -15.28 0.86
CA VAL A 83 4.53 -16.47 0.55
C VAL A 83 6.00 -16.21 0.91
N LEU A 84 6.54 -15.05 0.54
CA LEU A 84 7.91 -14.65 0.88
C LEU A 84 8.10 -14.57 2.40
N LEU A 85 7.16 -13.94 3.12
CA LEU A 85 7.19 -13.85 4.57
C LEU A 85 7.22 -15.25 5.23
N ARG A 86 6.35 -16.17 4.79
CA ARG A 86 6.37 -17.57 5.26
C ARG A 86 7.71 -18.25 4.96
N GLY A 87 8.28 -18.01 3.79
CA GLY A 87 9.59 -18.54 3.41
C GLY A 87 10.71 -18.06 4.32
N VAL A 88 10.72 -16.76 4.66
CA VAL A 88 11.70 -16.17 5.57
C VAL A 88 11.53 -16.74 6.98
N ILE A 89 10.31 -16.79 7.52
CA ILE A 89 10.03 -17.36 8.84
C ILE A 89 10.50 -18.82 8.89
N ARG A 90 10.16 -19.64 7.88
CA ARG A 90 10.57 -21.05 7.83
C ARG A 90 12.09 -21.23 7.77
N ARG A 91 12.78 -20.40 6.98
CA ARG A 91 14.26 -20.43 6.90
C ARG A 91 14.90 -20.02 8.23
N ALA A 92 14.36 -18.98 8.86
CA ALA A 92 14.80 -18.52 10.18
C ALA A 92 14.62 -19.59 11.26
N SER A 93 13.51 -20.35 11.24
CA SER A 93 13.30 -21.47 12.17
C SER A 93 14.20 -22.68 11.90
N ALA A 94 14.64 -22.88 10.66
CA ALA A 94 15.47 -24.02 10.26
C ALA A 94 16.99 -23.78 10.41
N ALA A 95 17.42 -22.52 10.51
CA ALA A 95 18.83 -22.16 10.67
C ALA A 95 19.31 -22.42 12.11
N THR A 96 20.05 -23.52 12.30
CA THR A 96 20.54 -24.04 13.58
C THR A 96 21.74 -23.29 14.19
N GLY A 97 21.82 -21.95 14.08
CA GLY A 97 22.98 -21.22 14.65
C GLY A 97 22.81 -19.73 14.92
N GLU A 98 22.07 -18.99 14.09
CA GLU A 98 21.78 -17.58 14.33
C GLU A 98 20.28 -17.39 14.54
N ARG A 99 19.88 -17.12 15.79
CA ARG A 99 18.53 -16.59 16.04
C ARG A 99 18.44 -15.23 15.35
N PRO A 100 17.43 -14.98 14.50
CA PRO A 100 17.24 -13.66 13.91
C PRO A 100 17.07 -12.64 15.05
N THR A 101 17.82 -11.55 15.00
CA THR A 101 17.60 -10.43 15.92
C THR A 101 16.24 -9.78 15.65
N ALA A 102 15.60 -9.24 16.68
CA ALA A 102 14.32 -8.55 16.57
C ALA A 102 14.35 -7.44 15.49
N ASP A 103 15.48 -6.75 15.34
CA ASP A 103 15.69 -5.72 14.32
C ASP A 103 15.65 -6.29 12.89
N LYS A 104 16.30 -7.42 12.62
CA LYS A 104 16.26 -8.08 11.30
C LYS A 104 14.83 -8.50 10.92
N ILE A 105 14.05 -8.99 11.89
CA ILE A 105 12.65 -9.36 11.65
C ILE A 105 11.81 -8.12 11.37
N ARG A 106 12.00 -7.05 12.15
CA ARG A 106 11.34 -5.76 11.92
C ARG A 106 11.63 -5.23 10.52
N ASP A 107 12.91 -5.14 10.12
CA ASP A 107 13.30 -4.62 8.81
C ASP A 107 12.74 -5.48 7.66
N THR A 108 12.74 -6.80 7.84
CA THR A 108 12.11 -7.72 6.89
C THR A 108 10.60 -7.46 6.79
N LEU A 109 9.91 -7.25 7.91
CA LEU A 109 8.48 -6.94 7.90
C LEU A 109 8.18 -5.60 7.23
N LEU A 110 9.01 -4.57 7.47
CA LEU A 110 8.91 -3.28 6.78
C LEU A 110 9.04 -3.47 5.26
N LEU A 111 10.04 -4.24 4.84
CA LEU A 111 10.30 -4.47 3.42
C LEU A 111 9.19 -5.30 2.76
N MET A 112 8.71 -6.37 3.41
CA MET A 112 7.65 -7.22 2.87
C MET A 112 6.30 -6.50 2.80
N THR A 113 5.97 -5.69 3.82
CA THR A 113 4.71 -4.93 3.84
C THR A 113 4.66 -3.82 2.78
N SER A 114 5.81 -3.34 2.30
CA SER A 114 5.86 -2.37 1.20
C SER A 114 5.36 -2.93 -0.15
N ILE A 115 5.46 -4.24 -0.35
CA ILE A 115 5.12 -4.91 -1.63
C ILE A 115 3.64 -4.70 -2.01
N PRO A 116 2.64 -5.03 -1.16
CA PRO A 116 1.24 -4.73 -1.46
C PRO A 116 0.90 -3.24 -1.44
N GLN A 117 1.70 -2.40 -0.75
CA GLN A 117 1.42 -0.97 -0.63
C GLN A 117 1.70 -0.17 -1.90
N VAL A 118 2.73 -0.53 -2.67
CA VAL A 118 3.08 0.21 -3.90
C VAL A 118 1.92 0.26 -4.89
N PRO A 119 1.28 -0.88 -5.26
CA PRO A 119 0.07 -0.84 -6.09
C PRO A 119 -1.09 -0.03 -5.48
N GLY A 120 -1.27 -0.11 -4.15
CA GLY A 120 -2.29 0.66 -3.43
C GLY A 120 -2.06 2.18 -3.52
N LEU A 121 -0.80 2.63 -3.37
CA LEU A 121 -0.39 4.03 -3.54
C LEU A 121 -0.55 4.49 -4.99
N LEU A 122 -0.15 3.66 -5.96
CA LEU A 122 -0.39 3.98 -7.38
C LEU A 122 -1.89 4.11 -7.69
N SER A 123 -2.73 3.35 -6.99
CA SER A 123 -4.17 3.45 -7.13
C SER A 123 -4.72 4.76 -6.56
N THR A 124 -4.10 5.35 -5.52
CA THR A 124 -4.53 6.67 -5.03
C THR A 124 -4.25 7.73 -6.10
N LEU A 125 -3.10 7.68 -6.77
CA LEU A 125 -2.76 8.59 -7.89
C LEU A 125 -3.75 8.51 -9.06
N CYS A 126 -4.45 7.39 -9.23
CA CYS A 126 -5.51 7.29 -10.23
C CYS A 126 -6.67 8.26 -9.94
N LEU A 127 -6.96 8.54 -8.66
CA LEU A 127 -7.92 9.60 -8.30
C LEU A 127 -7.45 10.95 -8.80
N ALA A 128 -6.18 11.35 -8.62
CA ALA A 128 -5.70 12.61 -9.17
C ALA A 128 -5.97 12.74 -10.69
N GLY A 129 -5.86 11.63 -11.42
CA GLY A 129 -6.22 11.54 -12.84
C GLY A 129 -7.71 11.31 -13.14
N GLY A 130 -8.62 11.56 -12.20
CA GLY A 130 -10.07 11.51 -12.48
C GLY A 130 -10.74 10.15 -12.33
N ALA A 131 -10.06 9.13 -11.78
CA ALA A 131 -10.67 7.82 -11.60
C ALA A 131 -11.89 7.86 -10.67
N GLU A 132 -12.80 6.90 -10.87
CA GLU A 132 -13.87 6.63 -9.90
C GLU A 132 -13.30 6.26 -8.53
N LEU A 133 -13.97 6.74 -7.47
CA LEU A 133 -13.51 6.52 -6.10
C LEU A 133 -13.60 5.06 -5.66
N MET A 134 -14.62 4.33 -6.13
CA MET A 134 -14.91 2.97 -5.71
C MET A 134 -13.74 1.99 -5.94
N PRO A 135 -13.17 1.85 -7.15
CA PRO A 135 -12.04 0.94 -7.36
C PRO A 135 -10.81 1.31 -6.53
N VAL A 136 -10.58 2.61 -6.31
CA VAL A 136 -9.45 3.06 -5.47
C VAL A 136 -9.66 2.67 -4.01
N LEU A 137 -10.86 2.85 -3.46
CA LEU A 137 -11.18 2.43 -2.10
C LEU A 137 -11.02 0.91 -1.92
N ILE A 138 -11.46 0.12 -2.90
CA ILE A 138 -11.26 -1.34 -2.89
C ILE A 138 -9.76 -1.66 -2.88
N CYS A 139 -8.98 -1.04 -3.77
CA CYS A 139 -7.55 -1.27 -3.88
C CYS A 139 -6.81 -0.93 -2.58
N VAL A 140 -7.12 0.23 -1.99
CA VAL A 140 -6.57 0.66 -0.68
C VAL A 140 -6.97 -0.31 0.42
N GLY A 141 -8.25 -0.70 0.51
CA GLY A 141 -8.72 -1.65 1.50
C GLY A 141 -8.04 -3.03 1.40
N VAL A 142 -7.85 -3.52 0.17
CA VAL A 142 -7.13 -4.78 -0.10
C VAL A 142 -5.66 -4.67 0.31
N SER A 143 -4.97 -3.61 -0.12
CA SER A 143 -3.59 -3.32 0.26
C SER A 143 -3.41 -3.28 1.79
N THR A 144 -4.22 -2.48 2.48
CA THR A 144 -4.21 -2.36 3.94
C THR A 144 -4.46 -3.71 4.62
N SER A 145 -5.40 -4.51 4.12
CA SER A 145 -5.69 -5.84 4.66
C SER A 145 -4.47 -6.77 4.57
N PHE A 146 -3.74 -6.77 3.45
CA PHE A 146 -2.51 -7.57 3.32
C PHE A 146 -1.40 -7.10 4.26
N VAL A 147 -1.22 -5.80 4.44
CA VAL A 147 -0.23 -5.25 5.40
C VAL A 147 -0.55 -5.71 6.82
N VAL A 148 -1.82 -5.58 7.22
CA VAL A 148 -2.28 -6.01 8.56
C VAL A 148 -2.06 -7.51 8.74
N LEU A 149 -2.43 -8.33 7.76
CA LEU A 149 -2.21 -9.78 7.80
C LEU A 149 -0.73 -10.14 7.92
N GLN A 150 0.14 -9.52 7.11
CA GLN A 150 1.58 -9.74 7.18
C GLN A 150 2.17 -9.32 8.53
N GLY A 151 1.72 -8.18 9.08
CA GLY A 151 2.14 -7.72 10.40
C GLY A 151 1.76 -8.68 11.52
N PHE A 152 0.52 -9.16 11.55
CA PHE A 152 0.09 -10.16 12.54
C PHE A 152 0.80 -11.51 12.38
N MET A 153 1.06 -11.95 11.14
CA MET A 153 1.83 -13.16 10.90
C MET A 153 3.29 -13.02 11.37
N GLY A 154 3.91 -11.87 11.12
CA GLY A 154 5.24 -11.54 11.60
C GLY A 154 5.33 -11.53 13.13
N GLU A 155 4.35 -10.91 13.79
CA GLU A 155 4.29 -10.86 15.24
C GLU A 155 4.18 -12.26 15.86
N ARG A 156 3.26 -13.10 15.37
CA ARG A 156 3.10 -14.48 15.86
C ARG A 156 4.37 -15.31 15.68
N ALA A 157 5.12 -15.07 14.61
CA ALA A 157 6.40 -15.75 14.39
C ALA A 157 7.45 -15.35 15.43
N ILE A 158 7.48 -14.08 15.86
CA ILE A 158 8.37 -13.60 16.93
C ILE A 158 7.96 -14.19 18.28
N GLU A 159 6.67 -14.18 18.61
CA GLU A 159 6.15 -14.74 19.86
C GLU A 159 6.48 -16.24 20.00
N GLY A 160 6.40 -17.01 18.92
CA GLY A 160 6.75 -18.44 18.93
C GLY A 160 8.25 -18.74 19.02
N MET A 161 9.12 -17.74 18.88
CA MET A 161 10.58 -17.89 19.00
C MET A 161 11.14 -17.53 20.38
N GLY A 162 10.35 -16.86 21.24
CA GLY A 162 10.70 -16.47 22.60
C GLY A 162 10.31 -17.53 23.64
#